data_AF-A0A930U3Z3-F1
#
_entry.id   AF-A0A930U3Z3-F1
#
_cell.length_a   1.000
_cell.length_b   1.000
_cell.length_c   1.000
_cell.angle_alpha   90.00
_cell.angle_beta   90.00
_cell.angle_gamma   90.00
#
_symmetry.space_group_name_H-M   'P 1'
#
loop_
_entity.id
_entity.type
_entity.pdbx_description
1 polymer ?
#
loop_
_entity_poly.entity_id
_entity_poly.type
_entity_poly.pdbx_seq_one_letter_code
_entity_poly.pdbx_strand_id
1 'polypeptide(L)'
;MTHRFARWLALGTTLAVGLASCTPSTPPTATPGPAPTPGTTASPQATQSPAPSVTGAAEIRASYRCGNGARLEAVFSDGKVVLTLPDKTLTLPQAESGSGARYSDGITTFWIKGQEGFVEVDGETRYPNCVANDAPATSGRPPQVEEFPAEDVRASSCSMTLVRADRPTAGRIVFFSTQVPETAQLTINGQSRLLQRVQVSGQPIQGQFTTQTFASPDNTLRVTTEVRPADGAASKAEAVPVVGTLKAVLNKQETVLQVKGESGC
;
A
#
# COMPACT_ATOMS: atom_id res chain seq x y z
N MET A 1 6.03 48.28 -20.36
CA MET A 1 6.02 48.62 -18.92
C MET A 1 6.81 47.53 -18.19
N THR A 2 8.14 47.56 -18.25
CA THR A 2 9.06 48.07 -17.21
C THR A 2 8.97 47.33 -15.86
N HIS A 3 9.94 46.42 -15.70
CA HIS A 3 10.56 45.84 -14.51
C HIS A 3 10.21 46.40 -13.14
N ARG A 4 10.03 45.50 -12.17
CA ARG A 4 10.67 45.62 -10.84
C ARG A 4 11.20 44.27 -10.34
N PHE A 5 12.50 44.11 -10.54
CA PHE A 5 13.38 43.22 -9.80
C PHE A 5 13.38 43.60 -8.31
N ALA A 6 13.25 42.63 -7.41
CA ALA A 6 13.61 42.78 -6.01
C ALA A 6 14.68 41.74 -5.68
N ARG A 7 15.93 42.19 -5.78
CA ARG A 7 17.13 41.58 -5.20
C ARG A 7 16.92 41.41 -3.69
N TRP A 8 17.13 40.20 -3.17
CA TRP A 8 17.42 40.02 -1.75
C TRP A 8 18.85 39.49 -1.58
N LEU A 9 19.51 40.13 -0.62
CA LEU A 9 20.93 40.11 -0.38
C LEU A 9 21.45 38.77 0.14
N ALA A 10 22.67 38.47 -0.30
CA ALA A 10 23.55 37.47 0.22
C ALA A 10 23.87 37.70 1.71
N LEU A 11 23.81 36.62 2.49
CA LEU A 11 24.53 36.46 3.75
C LEU A 11 25.33 35.17 3.64
N GLY A 12 26.61 35.34 3.33
CA GLY A 12 27.59 34.28 3.37
C GLY A 12 27.87 33.87 4.81
N THR A 13 27.97 32.58 5.04
CA THR A 13 28.71 32.04 6.18
C THR A 13 29.49 30.84 5.69
N THR A 14 30.77 31.07 5.43
CA THR A 14 31.80 30.07 5.19
C THR A 14 32.07 29.35 6.51
N LEU A 15 31.83 28.04 6.55
CA LEU A 15 32.35 27.18 7.62
C LEU A 15 33.37 26.21 7.01
N ALA A 16 34.60 26.32 7.49
CA ALA A 16 35.76 25.59 7.05
C ALA A 16 35.88 24.25 7.80
N VAL A 17 36.28 23.23 7.03
CA VAL A 17 37.26 22.18 7.34
C VAL A 17 37.04 21.31 8.60
N GLY A 18 36.75 20.03 8.33
CA GLY A 18 37.03 18.92 9.23
C GLY A 18 37.23 17.64 8.42
N LEU A 19 38.42 17.47 7.83
CA LEU A 19 38.85 16.21 7.22
C LEU A 19 39.15 15.21 8.36
N ALA A 20 38.22 14.29 8.63
CA ALA A 20 38.49 13.10 9.41
C ALA A 20 38.90 11.98 8.45
N SER A 21 40.16 11.57 8.54
CA SER A 21 40.81 10.55 7.74
C SER A 21 40.42 9.13 8.17
N CYS A 22 40.54 8.23 7.18
CA CYS A 22 40.20 6.82 7.15
C CYS A 22 40.76 5.94 8.27
N THR A 23 40.00 4.89 8.62
CA THR A 23 40.55 3.54 8.84
C THR A 23 39.51 2.46 8.47
N PRO A 24 39.65 1.74 7.34
CA PRO A 24 38.94 0.49 7.15
C PRO A 24 39.59 -0.60 8.01
N SER A 25 38.82 -1.13 8.97
CA SER A 25 39.24 -2.28 9.79
C SER A 25 39.13 -3.56 8.96
N THR A 26 40.27 -4.19 8.70
CA THR A 26 40.37 -5.46 7.96
C THR A 26 39.94 -6.62 8.87
N PRO A 27 39.00 -7.50 8.47
CA PRO A 27 38.73 -8.73 9.20
C PRO A 27 39.86 -9.76 9.00
N PRO A 28 40.15 -10.61 10.01
CA PRO A 28 41.19 -11.62 9.93
C PRO A 28 40.85 -12.76 8.95
N THR A 29 41.88 -13.18 8.23
CA THR A 29 41.93 -14.30 7.28
C THR A 29 41.48 -15.62 7.93
N ALA A 30 40.38 -16.19 7.44
CA ALA A 30 40.00 -17.56 7.75
C ALA A 30 40.85 -18.55 6.91
N THR A 31 41.47 -19.49 7.60
CA THR A 31 42.26 -20.60 7.04
C THR A 31 41.39 -21.56 6.20
N PRO A 32 41.85 -22.04 5.03
CA PRO A 32 41.16 -23.09 4.29
C PRO A 32 41.30 -24.46 5.00
N GLY A 33 40.17 -25.04 5.40
CA GLY A 33 40.09 -26.44 5.85
C GLY A 33 40.08 -27.43 4.67
N PRO A 34 40.52 -28.68 4.88
CA PRO A 34 40.77 -29.65 3.81
C PRO A 34 39.48 -30.18 3.15
N ALA A 35 39.60 -30.43 1.84
CA ALA A 35 38.58 -31.02 1.00
C ALA A 35 38.25 -32.47 1.41
N PRO A 36 36.96 -32.87 1.43
CA PRO A 36 36.58 -34.27 1.37
C PRO A 36 36.41 -34.74 -0.08
N THR A 37 37.00 -35.91 -0.36
CA THR A 37 36.95 -36.68 -1.61
C THR A 37 35.55 -37.18 -1.98
N PRO A 38 35.31 -37.51 -3.27
CA PRO A 38 34.00 -37.88 -3.80
C PRO A 38 33.65 -39.36 -3.56
N GLY A 39 32.43 -39.60 -3.08
CA GLY A 39 31.83 -40.93 -2.97
C GLY A 39 30.48 -40.95 -3.69
N THR A 40 30.49 -41.43 -4.93
CA THR A 40 29.31 -41.76 -5.73
C THR A 40 28.65 -43.02 -5.20
N THR A 41 27.35 -42.96 -4.89
CA THR A 41 26.43 -44.11 -5.05
C THR A 41 25.02 -43.55 -5.32
N ALA A 42 24.42 -44.01 -6.40
CA ALA A 42 23.16 -43.55 -6.95
C ALA A 42 21.95 -44.34 -6.39
N SER A 43 20.87 -43.60 -6.13
CA SER A 43 19.41 -43.89 -6.29
C SER A 43 18.76 -45.10 -5.59
N PRO A 44 17.49 -45.00 -5.13
CA PRO A 44 16.36 -44.62 -5.99
C PRO A 44 15.39 -43.57 -5.41
N GLN A 45 14.99 -42.70 -6.34
CA GLN A 45 13.75 -41.92 -6.45
C GLN A 45 12.58 -42.37 -5.55
N ALA A 46 12.32 -41.60 -4.50
CA ALA A 46 11.00 -41.45 -3.91
C ALA A 46 10.45 -40.09 -4.36
N THR A 47 9.25 -40.12 -4.94
CA THR A 47 8.45 -39.00 -5.43
C THR A 47 8.36 -37.87 -4.40
N GLN A 48 9.22 -36.87 -4.50
CA GLN A 48 9.11 -35.62 -3.76
C GLN A 48 8.20 -34.70 -4.56
N SER A 49 6.95 -34.60 -4.08
CA SER A 49 6.04 -33.49 -4.37
C SER A 49 6.81 -32.16 -4.27
N PRO A 50 6.65 -31.21 -5.21
CA PRO A 50 7.35 -29.93 -5.11
C PRO A 50 6.89 -29.20 -3.86
N ALA A 51 7.71 -29.28 -2.80
CA ALA A 51 7.62 -28.36 -1.69
C ALA A 51 7.83 -26.95 -2.27
N PRO A 52 6.94 -25.98 -2.01
CA PRO A 52 7.21 -24.60 -2.38
C PRO A 52 8.38 -24.11 -1.50
N SER A 53 9.58 -24.20 -2.05
CA SER A 53 10.73 -23.44 -1.58
C SER A 53 10.52 -21.98 -1.94
N VAL A 54 10.04 -21.16 -1.00
CA VAL A 54 10.44 -19.75 -0.98
C VAL A 54 10.42 -19.22 0.45
N THR A 55 11.60 -19.27 1.05
CA THR A 55 12.02 -18.31 2.09
C THR A 55 11.87 -16.91 1.50
N GLY A 56 10.77 -16.24 1.84
CA GLY A 56 10.36 -14.99 1.20
C GLY A 56 11.19 -13.80 1.66
N ALA A 57 12.17 -13.39 0.84
CA ALA A 57 12.61 -12.01 0.82
C ALA A 57 11.42 -11.13 0.37
N ALA A 58 11.13 -10.08 1.12
CA ALA A 58 9.93 -9.27 0.94
C ALA A 58 9.98 -8.51 -0.41
N GLU A 59 9.05 -8.83 -1.31
CA GLU A 59 8.97 -8.26 -2.65
C GLU A 59 7.87 -7.19 -2.73
N ILE A 60 8.23 -5.93 -3.05
CA ILE A 60 7.32 -4.76 -3.09
C ILE A 60 6.82 -4.56 -4.51
N ARG A 61 5.52 -4.37 -4.72
CA ARG A 61 4.94 -4.12 -6.05
C ARG A 61 4.31 -2.73 -6.12
N ALA A 62 4.47 -2.05 -7.25
CA ALA A 62 3.87 -0.74 -7.51
C ALA A 62 3.49 -0.59 -8.99
N SER A 63 2.31 0.00 -9.25
CA SER A 63 1.82 0.33 -10.59
C SER A 63 1.95 1.83 -10.86
N TYR A 64 2.37 2.21 -12.07
CA TYR A 64 2.57 3.62 -12.45
C TYR A 64 1.75 3.99 -13.69
N ARG A 65 1.24 5.23 -13.72
CA ARG A 65 0.68 5.88 -14.91
C ARG A 65 1.56 7.05 -15.33
N CYS A 66 2.05 7.00 -16.56
CA CYS A 66 2.94 8.02 -17.11
C CYS A 66 2.17 9.06 -17.93
N GLY A 67 2.77 10.24 -18.12
CA GLY A 67 2.16 11.37 -18.84
C GLY A 67 1.87 11.08 -20.31
N ASN A 68 2.55 10.09 -20.89
CA ASN A 68 2.27 9.59 -22.25
C ASN A 68 1.14 8.53 -22.30
N GLY A 69 0.45 8.29 -21.18
CA GLY A 69 -0.63 7.31 -21.06
C GLY A 69 -0.19 5.86 -20.83
N ALA A 70 1.12 5.58 -20.85
CA ALA A 70 1.65 4.25 -20.60
C ALA A 70 1.44 3.80 -19.15
N ARG A 71 1.35 2.48 -18.96
CA ARG A 71 1.30 1.83 -17.65
C ARG A 71 2.56 1.00 -17.45
N LEU A 72 3.17 1.14 -16.27
CA LEU A 72 4.36 0.39 -15.89
C LEU A 72 4.06 -0.40 -14.62
N GLU A 73 4.62 -1.60 -14.51
CA GLU A 73 4.61 -2.38 -13.27
C GLU A 73 6.05 -2.51 -12.76
N ALA A 74 6.26 -2.24 -11.47
CA ALA A 74 7.56 -2.33 -10.82
C ALA A 74 7.50 -3.31 -9.64
N VAL A 75 8.43 -4.25 -9.62
CA VAL A 75 8.58 -5.25 -8.56
C VAL A 75 9.97 -5.10 -7.95
N PHE A 76 10.03 -4.54 -6.74
CA PHE A 76 11.28 -4.30 -6.02
C PHE A 76 11.61 -5.47 -5.09
N SER A 77 12.84 -5.96 -5.18
CA SER A 77 13.38 -6.99 -4.29
C SER A 77 14.90 -6.85 -4.22
N ASP A 78 15.53 -7.12 -3.09
CA ASP A 78 17.00 -7.24 -2.96
C ASP A 78 17.84 -6.18 -3.70
N GLY A 79 17.46 -4.89 -3.58
CA GLY A 79 18.21 -3.79 -4.22
C GLY A 79 18.13 -3.78 -5.75
N LYS A 80 17.11 -4.37 -6.34
CA LYS A 80 16.80 -4.34 -7.77
C LYS A 80 15.30 -4.13 -7.99
N VAL A 81 14.94 -3.80 -9.21
CA VAL A 81 13.55 -3.72 -9.67
C VAL A 81 13.38 -4.53 -10.94
N VAL A 82 12.36 -5.37 -10.98
CA VAL A 82 11.83 -5.91 -12.24
C VAL A 82 10.79 -4.92 -12.74
N LEU A 83 11.12 -4.21 -13.81
CA LEU A 83 10.30 -3.18 -14.43
C LEU A 83 9.67 -3.72 -15.71
N THR A 84 8.35 -3.81 -15.74
CA THR A 84 7.56 -4.17 -16.91
C THR A 84 7.09 -2.90 -17.61
N LEU A 85 7.65 -2.66 -18.78
CA LEU A 85 7.24 -1.63 -19.74
C LEU A 85 6.24 -2.23 -20.76
N PRO A 86 5.50 -1.42 -21.53
CA PRO A 86 4.58 -1.91 -22.56
C PRO A 86 5.22 -2.83 -23.61
N ASP A 87 6.50 -2.63 -23.90
CA ASP A 87 7.26 -3.33 -24.94
C ASP A 87 8.19 -4.42 -24.40
N LYS A 88 8.64 -4.32 -23.14
CA LYS A 88 9.64 -5.22 -22.56
C LYS A 88 9.60 -5.28 -21.04
N THR A 89 10.14 -6.36 -20.48
CA THR A 89 10.42 -6.46 -19.03
C THR A 89 11.92 -6.45 -18.80
N LEU A 90 12.38 -5.65 -17.84
CA LEU A 90 13.79 -5.45 -17.53
C LEU A 90 14.04 -5.68 -16.05
N THR A 91 15.25 -6.14 -15.69
CA THR A 91 15.70 -6.15 -14.30
C THR A 91 16.79 -5.11 -14.15
N LEU A 92 16.52 -4.07 -13.37
CA LEU A 92 17.43 -2.95 -13.16
C LEU A 92 17.98 -3.01 -11.73
N PRO A 93 19.30 -3.08 -11.53
CA PRO A 93 19.89 -2.97 -10.20
C PRO A 93 19.77 -1.54 -9.68
N GLN A 94 19.73 -1.38 -8.35
CA GLN A 94 19.75 -0.07 -7.72
C GLN A 94 21.10 0.60 -8.01
N ALA A 95 21.04 1.85 -8.45
CA ALA A 95 22.17 2.72 -8.71
C ALA A 95 22.18 3.88 -7.72
N GLU A 96 23.36 4.45 -7.48
CA GLU A 96 23.50 5.60 -6.59
C GLU A 96 22.71 6.81 -7.09
N SER A 97 22.12 7.57 -6.14
CA SER A 97 21.34 8.76 -6.44
C SER A 97 21.44 9.78 -5.31
N GLY A 98 21.51 11.06 -5.68
CA GLY A 98 21.50 12.17 -4.72
C GLY A 98 20.12 12.43 -4.08
N SER A 99 19.03 11.93 -4.66
CA SER A 99 17.68 12.02 -4.09
C SER A 99 16.74 11.01 -4.76
N GLY A 100 15.97 10.31 -3.94
CA GLY A 100 15.07 9.26 -4.41
C GLY A 100 15.79 7.93 -4.66
N ALA A 101 15.11 6.98 -5.28
CA ALA A 101 15.70 5.70 -5.65
C ALA A 101 15.88 5.63 -7.17
N ARG A 102 17.09 5.28 -7.59
CA ARG A 102 17.46 5.12 -8.98
C ARG A 102 17.79 3.66 -9.23
N TYR A 103 17.29 3.11 -10.32
CA TYR A 103 17.59 1.76 -10.79
C TYR A 103 18.05 1.85 -12.24
N SER A 104 19.20 1.29 -12.56
CA SER A 104 19.80 1.45 -13.88
C SER A 104 20.71 0.29 -14.24
N ASP A 105 20.65 -0.15 -15.49
CA ASP A 105 21.62 -1.07 -16.11
C ASP A 105 22.67 -0.33 -16.97
N GLY A 106 22.69 1.01 -16.92
CA GLY A 106 23.53 1.87 -17.74
C GLY A 106 22.90 2.30 -19.07
N ILE A 107 21.84 1.62 -19.54
CA ILE A 107 21.11 1.93 -20.77
C ILE A 107 19.71 2.47 -20.44
N THR A 108 18.97 1.72 -19.62
CA THR A 108 17.66 2.09 -19.09
C THR A 108 17.82 2.55 -17.65
N THR A 109 17.23 3.69 -17.32
CA THR A 109 17.18 4.22 -15.96
C THR A 109 15.73 4.42 -15.54
N PHE A 110 15.34 3.82 -14.43
CA PHE A 110 14.10 4.13 -13.73
C PHE A 110 14.42 4.91 -12.47
N TRP A 111 13.94 6.15 -12.38
CA TRP A 111 14.20 7.02 -11.24
C TRP A 111 12.89 7.45 -10.60
N ILE A 112 12.77 7.17 -9.31
CA ILE A 112 11.62 7.49 -8.48
C ILE A 112 11.98 8.47 -7.36
N LYS A 113 11.08 9.42 -7.12
CA LYS A 113 11.12 10.38 -6.02
C LYS A 113 9.74 10.48 -5.39
N GLY A 114 9.57 9.87 -4.21
CA GLY A 114 8.26 9.76 -3.57
C GLY A 114 7.31 8.88 -4.39
N GLN A 115 6.19 9.44 -4.84
CA GLN A 115 5.21 8.76 -5.70
C GLN A 115 5.41 9.03 -7.19
N GLU A 116 6.34 9.92 -7.54
CA GLU A 116 6.63 10.30 -8.92
C GLU A 116 7.88 9.61 -9.44
N GLY A 117 7.97 9.45 -10.75
CA GLY A 117 9.16 8.93 -11.40
C GLY A 117 9.12 9.10 -12.92
N PHE A 118 10.17 8.62 -13.55
CA PHE A 118 10.29 8.58 -15.00
C PHE A 118 11.22 7.45 -15.42
N VAL A 119 11.12 7.04 -16.68
CA VAL A 119 12.03 6.06 -17.28
C VAL A 119 12.75 6.70 -18.46
N GLU A 120 14.08 6.62 -18.43
CA GLU A 120 14.97 6.96 -19.53
C GLU A 120 15.47 5.68 -20.20
N VAL A 121 15.57 5.70 -21.52
CA VAL A 121 16.17 4.64 -22.33
C VAL A 121 17.16 5.32 -23.27
N ASP A 122 18.41 4.89 -23.28
CA ASP A 122 19.48 5.47 -24.12
C ASP A 122 19.65 6.99 -23.93
N GLY A 123 19.42 7.49 -22.71
CA GLY A 123 19.51 8.91 -22.36
C GLY A 123 18.30 9.75 -22.74
N GLU A 124 17.26 9.16 -23.35
CA GLU A 124 16.01 9.85 -23.66
C GLU A 124 14.89 9.45 -22.69
N THR A 125 14.16 10.45 -22.17
CA THR A 125 12.99 10.19 -21.30
C THR A 125 11.84 9.60 -22.10
N ARG A 126 11.74 8.28 -22.14
CA ARG A 126 10.70 7.57 -22.90
C ARG A 126 9.34 7.56 -22.19
N TYR A 127 9.36 7.58 -20.86
CA TYR A 127 8.16 7.59 -20.01
C TYR A 127 8.25 8.72 -18.98
N PRO A 128 7.77 9.94 -19.31
CA PRO A 128 7.80 11.08 -18.40
C PRO A 128 6.62 11.06 -17.42
N ASN A 129 6.78 11.76 -16.29
CA ASN A 129 5.71 12.07 -15.34
C ASN A 129 4.91 10.83 -14.89
N CYS A 130 5.60 9.76 -14.52
CA CYS A 130 4.99 8.55 -13.99
C CYS A 130 4.58 8.77 -12.54
N VAL A 131 3.29 8.60 -12.23
CA VAL A 131 2.74 8.69 -10.88
C VAL A 131 2.28 7.31 -10.44
N ALA A 132 2.67 6.90 -9.24
CA ALA A 132 2.26 5.65 -8.65
C ALA A 132 0.74 5.68 -8.36
N ASN A 133 -0.03 4.74 -8.93
CA ASN A 133 -1.45 4.60 -8.61
C ASN A 133 -1.65 3.92 -7.24
N ASP A 134 -0.66 3.13 -6.85
CA ASP A 134 -0.50 2.54 -5.55
C ASP A 134 0.81 3.08 -4.99
N ALA A 135 0.77 3.99 -4.00
CA ALA A 135 1.95 4.19 -3.14
C ALA A 135 2.44 2.79 -2.74
N PRO A 136 3.75 2.49 -2.82
CA PRO A 136 4.24 1.12 -2.75
C PRO A 136 3.57 0.44 -1.57
N ALA A 137 2.63 -0.46 -1.89
CA ALA A 137 2.04 -1.33 -0.89
C ALA A 137 3.26 -2.06 -0.36
N THR A 138 3.71 -1.70 0.84
CA THR A 138 4.82 -2.38 1.48
C THR A 138 4.55 -3.87 1.36
N SER A 139 5.36 -4.51 0.52
CA SER A 139 5.42 -5.93 0.25
C SER A 139 4.80 -6.77 1.36
N GLY A 140 3.64 -7.36 1.09
CA GLY A 140 3.05 -8.35 1.99
C GLY A 140 2.39 -7.81 3.26
N ARG A 141 2.40 -6.49 3.53
CA ARG A 141 1.65 -5.97 4.67
C ARG A 141 0.16 -5.94 4.32
N PRO A 142 -0.71 -6.56 5.13
CA PRO A 142 -2.14 -6.51 4.89
C PRO A 142 -2.62 -5.05 4.88
N PRO A 143 -3.65 -4.69 4.08
CA PRO A 143 -4.13 -3.31 3.97
C PRO A 143 -4.38 -2.67 5.34
N GLN A 144 -3.79 -1.53 5.62
CA GLN A 144 -4.01 -0.88 6.90
C GLN A 144 -5.30 -0.06 6.79
N VAL A 145 -6.36 -0.46 7.48
CA VAL A 145 -7.56 0.38 7.63
C VAL A 145 -7.34 1.33 8.80
N GLU A 146 -7.36 2.62 8.56
CA GLU A 146 -7.07 3.64 9.57
C GLU A 146 -8.33 4.32 10.14
N GLU A 147 -8.15 4.90 11.31
CA GLU A 147 -9.16 5.74 11.95
C GLU A 147 -9.14 7.15 11.34
N PHE A 148 -10.32 7.71 11.12
CA PHE A 148 -10.52 9.08 10.64
C PHE A 148 -11.59 9.78 11.50
N PRO A 149 -11.59 11.12 11.55
CA PRO A 149 -12.50 11.85 12.43
C PRO A 149 -13.96 11.72 11.98
N ALA A 150 -14.88 11.58 12.93
CA ALA A 150 -16.30 11.46 12.64
C ALA A 150 -16.89 12.73 12.01
N GLU A 151 -16.28 13.90 12.19
CA GLU A 151 -16.70 15.12 11.49
C GLU A 151 -16.46 15.10 9.97
N ASP A 152 -15.61 14.20 9.45
CA ASP A 152 -15.32 14.09 8.02
C ASP A 152 -16.46 13.41 7.24
N VAL A 153 -17.44 12.83 7.93
CA VAL A 153 -18.59 12.17 7.30
C VAL A 153 -19.83 13.03 7.35
N ARG A 154 -20.55 13.04 6.23
CA ARG A 154 -21.80 13.79 6.12
C ARG A 154 -22.95 12.95 6.66
N ALA A 155 -23.68 13.51 7.61
CA ALA A 155 -24.92 12.91 8.10
C ALA A 155 -25.86 12.60 6.93
N SER A 156 -26.43 11.40 6.95
CA SER A 156 -27.48 10.97 6.03
C SER A 156 -28.65 10.40 6.82
N SER A 157 -29.84 10.38 6.24
CA SER A 157 -31.05 9.88 6.89
C SER A 157 -30.98 8.42 7.33
N CYS A 158 -30.10 7.62 6.72
CA CYS A 158 -29.85 6.25 7.12
C CYS A 158 -28.35 5.98 7.01
N SER A 159 -27.68 5.76 8.14
CA SER A 159 -26.24 5.53 8.16
C SER A 159 -25.82 4.43 9.12
N MET A 160 -24.61 3.92 8.89
CA MET A 160 -23.92 3.04 9.80
C MET A 160 -22.52 3.59 10.04
N THR A 161 -22.15 3.70 11.30
CA THR A 161 -20.82 4.16 11.73
C THR A 161 -20.17 3.05 12.53
N LEU A 162 -18.95 2.67 12.16
CA LEU A 162 -18.20 1.61 12.81
C LEU A 162 -16.85 2.14 13.33
N VAL A 163 -16.51 1.70 14.53
CA VAL A 163 -15.25 1.96 15.23
C VAL A 163 -14.52 0.65 15.52
N ARG A 164 -13.25 0.74 15.87
CA ARG A 164 -12.47 -0.40 16.37
C ARG A 164 -13.06 -0.95 17.67
N ALA A 165 -13.31 -2.25 17.72
CA ALA A 165 -13.82 -2.89 18.93
C ALA A 165 -12.73 -3.08 20.00
N ASP A 166 -11.49 -3.33 19.58
CA ASP A 166 -10.32 -3.57 20.43
C ASP A 166 -9.83 -2.31 21.15
N ARG A 167 -9.84 -1.18 20.44
CA ARG A 167 -9.35 0.11 20.92
C ARG A 167 -10.16 1.27 20.36
N PRO A 168 -11.38 1.50 20.86
CA PRO A 168 -12.21 2.59 20.38
C PRO A 168 -11.59 3.93 20.76
N THR A 169 -11.30 4.78 19.77
CA THR A 169 -10.88 6.17 20.00
C THR A 169 -12.10 7.09 19.90
N ALA A 170 -12.31 7.94 20.90
CA ALA A 170 -13.43 8.89 20.90
C ALA A 170 -13.36 9.82 19.68
N GLY A 171 -14.49 10.03 19.01
CA GLY A 171 -14.58 10.87 17.81
C GLY A 171 -13.89 10.31 16.57
N ARG A 172 -13.40 9.07 16.61
CA ARG A 172 -12.77 8.40 15.47
C ARG A 172 -13.56 7.20 15.01
N ILE A 173 -13.60 7.00 13.71
CA ILE A 173 -14.32 5.92 13.05
C ILE A 173 -13.40 5.24 12.03
N VAL A 174 -13.68 3.98 11.71
CA VAL A 174 -12.94 3.23 10.67
C VAL A 174 -13.78 3.02 9.41
N PHE A 175 -15.09 3.22 9.50
CA PHE A 175 -15.99 3.03 8.39
C PHE A 175 -17.30 3.78 8.61
N PHE A 176 -17.80 4.36 7.54
CA PHE A 176 -19.09 5.02 7.48
C PHE A 176 -19.82 4.61 6.20
N SER A 177 -21.09 4.24 6.28
CA SER A 177 -21.91 3.98 5.09
C SER A 177 -23.27 4.65 5.17
N THR A 178 -23.82 4.97 4.01
CA THR A 178 -25.11 5.64 3.84
C THR A 178 -26.06 4.81 2.98
N GLN A 179 -27.37 4.95 3.18
CA GLN A 179 -28.37 4.32 2.30
C GLN A 179 -28.63 5.19 1.06
N VAL A 180 -28.61 6.51 1.21
CA VAL A 180 -28.87 7.47 0.13
C VAL A 180 -27.83 8.60 0.23
N PRO A 181 -26.84 8.66 -0.66
CA PRO A 181 -26.53 7.66 -1.71
C PRO A 181 -26.03 6.33 -1.13
N GLU A 182 -25.98 5.28 -1.93
CA GLU A 182 -25.55 3.93 -1.52
C GLU A 182 -24.01 3.80 -1.38
N THR A 183 -23.40 4.67 -0.59
CA THR A 183 -21.94 4.81 -0.53
C THR A 183 -21.35 4.43 0.82
N ALA A 184 -20.06 4.15 0.82
CA ALA A 184 -19.28 4.04 2.04
C ALA A 184 -17.96 4.81 1.95
N GLN A 185 -17.44 5.24 3.09
CA GLN A 185 -16.17 5.92 3.24
C GLN A 185 -15.30 5.23 4.29
N LEU A 186 -14.01 5.10 3.98
CA LEU A 186 -12.97 4.67 4.93
C LEU A 186 -11.60 5.21 4.53
N THR A 187 -10.64 5.15 5.44
CA THR A 187 -9.23 5.41 5.16
C THR A 187 -8.49 4.07 5.10
N ILE A 188 -7.76 3.85 4.00
CA ILE A 188 -6.95 2.65 3.79
C ILE A 188 -5.59 3.03 3.21
N ASN A 189 -4.52 2.52 3.81
CA ASN A 189 -3.14 2.86 3.47
C ASN A 189 -2.92 4.38 3.43
N GLY A 190 -3.53 5.10 4.37
CA GLY A 190 -3.44 6.56 4.50
C GLY A 190 -4.24 7.37 3.49
N GLN A 191 -5.07 6.73 2.65
CA GLN A 191 -5.87 7.43 1.66
C GLN A 191 -7.38 7.24 1.91
N SER A 192 -8.13 8.34 1.89
CA SER A 192 -9.59 8.30 1.95
C SER A 192 -10.15 7.68 0.67
N ARG A 193 -11.08 6.73 0.82
CA ARG A 193 -11.74 6.01 -0.27
C ARG A 193 -13.25 6.17 -0.16
N LEU A 194 -13.86 6.59 -1.26
CA LEU A 194 -15.31 6.54 -1.44
C LEU A 194 -15.67 5.31 -2.26
N LEU A 195 -16.54 4.47 -1.73
CA LEU A 195 -16.95 3.19 -2.30
C LEU A 195 -18.44 3.20 -2.64
N GLN A 196 -18.83 2.40 -3.63
CA GLN A 196 -20.22 2.14 -4.00
C GLN A 196 -20.67 0.79 -3.45
N ARG A 197 -21.89 0.70 -2.94
CA ARG A 197 -22.49 -0.57 -2.53
C ARG A 197 -22.75 -1.42 -3.77
N VAL A 198 -22.31 -2.67 -3.74
CA VAL A 198 -22.44 -3.61 -4.87
C VAL A 198 -23.23 -4.86 -4.52
N GLN A 199 -23.35 -5.19 -3.23
CA GLN A 199 -24.10 -6.35 -2.78
C GLN A 199 -24.56 -6.16 -1.33
N VAL A 200 -25.74 -6.69 -1.03
CA VAL A 200 -26.29 -6.79 0.32
C VAL A 200 -26.86 -8.18 0.54
N SER A 201 -26.85 -8.63 1.80
CA SER A 201 -27.52 -9.86 2.21
C SER A 201 -27.87 -9.83 3.70
N GLY A 202 -28.71 -10.78 4.11
CA GLY A 202 -29.16 -10.95 5.49
C GLY A 202 -30.34 -10.06 5.87
N GLN A 203 -30.80 -10.19 7.11
CA GLN A 203 -31.95 -9.44 7.62
C GLN A 203 -31.55 -7.98 7.89
N PRO A 204 -32.45 -7.01 7.62
CA PRO A 204 -32.17 -5.62 7.92
C PRO A 204 -32.28 -5.32 9.43
N ILE A 205 -31.38 -4.47 9.92
CA ILE A 205 -31.37 -3.84 11.24
C ILE A 205 -31.64 -2.36 11.02
N GLN A 206 -32.83 -1.87 11.39
CA GLN A 206 -33.24 -0.47 11.19
C GLN A 206 -32.92 0.08 9.78
N GLY A 207 -33.33 -0.66 8.74
CA GLY A 207 -33.13 -0.24 7.35
C GLY A 207 -31.76 -0.56 6.74
N GLN A 208 -30.76 -0.96 7.54
CA GLN A 208 -29.43 -1.37 7.07
C GLN A 208 -29.29 -2.90 7.03
N PHE A 209 -28.60 -3.46 6.04
CA PHE A 209 -28.42 -4.91 5.96
C PHE A 209 -27.32 -5.41 6.90
N THR A 210 -27.50 -6.60 7.47
CA THR A 210 -26.52 -7.32 8.32
C THR A 210 -25.23 -7.63 7.58
N THR A 211 -25.29 -7.85 6.26
CA THR A 211 -24.10 -7.98 5.41
C THR A 211 -24.18 -6.99 4.26
N GLN A 212 -23.13 -6.18 4.10
CA GLN A 212 -23.01 -5.20 3.01
C GLN A 212 -21.62 -5.26 2.40
N THR A 213 -21.54 -5.27 1.07
CA THR A 213 -20.29 -5.21 0.32
C THR A 213 -20.24 -3.96 -0.55
N PHE A 214 -19.11 -3.28 -0.47
CA PHE A 214 -18.79 -2.06 -1.20
C PHE A 214 -17.54 -2.27 -2.04
N ALA A 215 -17.46 -1.60 -3.19
CA ALA A 215 -16.31 -1.68 -4.08
C ALA A 215 -15.85 -0.29 -4.55
N SER A 216 -14.55 -0.16 -4.82
CA SER A 216 -14.00 1.01 -5.51
C SER A 216 -14.39 1.00 -6.99
N PRO A 217 -14.38 2.16 -7.68
CA PRO A 217 -14.75 2.25 -9.10
C PRO A 217 -13.91 1.36 -10.03
N ASP A 218 -12.65 1.12 -9.68
CA ASP A 218 -11.70 0.28 -10.41
C ASP A 218 -11.73 -1.20 -9.97
N ASN A 219 -12.60 -1.57 -9.03
CA ASN A 219 -12.76 -2.93 -8.46
C ASN A 219 -11.50 -3.51 -7.78
N THR A 220 -10.51 -2.69 -7.46
CA THR A 220 -9.26 -3.13 -6.78
C THR A 220 -9.44 -3.27 -5.27
N LEU A 221 -10.38 -2.52 -4.70
CA LEU A 221 -10.76 -2.53 -3.29
C LEU A 221 -12.19 -3.05 -3.12
N ARG A 222 -12.35 -4.04 -2.25
CA ARG A 222 -13.66 -4.51 -1.77
C ARG A 222 -13.70 -4.47 -0.26
N VAL A 223 -14.78 -3.95 0.30
CA VAL A 223 -15.02 -3.91 1.74
C VAL A 223 -16.33 -4.59 2.05
N THR A 224 -16.29 -5.61 2.89
CA THR A 224 -17.46 -6.34 3.37
C THR A 224 -17.61 -6.09 4.86
N THR A 225 -18.79 -5.64 5.25
CA THR A 225 -19.20 -5.51 6.65
C THR A 225 -20.20 -6.62 6.96
N GLU A 226 -19.98 -7.33 8.05
CA GLU A 226 -20.90 -8.31 8.61
C GLU A 226 -21.16 -7.91 10.07
N VAL A 227 -22.36 -7.45 10.35
CA VAL A 227 -22.75 -6.88 11.64
C VAL A 227 -24.04 -7.51 12.14
N ARG A 228 -24.20 -7.53 13.46
CA ARG A 228 -25.41 -7.94 14.17
C ARG A 228 -25.73 -6.93 15.26
N PRO A 229 -26.98 -6.85 15.76
CA PRO A 229 -27.27 -6.08 16.96
C PRO A 229 -26.42 -6.56 18.13
N ALA A 230 -25.94 -5.61 18.94
CA ALA A 230 -25.27 -5.92 20.19
C ALA A 230 -26.24 -6.58 21.17
N ASP A 231 -25.71 -7.38 22.10
CA ASP A 231 -26.55 -8.08 23.07
C ASP A 231 -27.26 -7.06 23.97
N GLY A 232 -28.58 -7.22 24.13
CA GLY A 232 -29.41 -6.25 24.86
C GLY A 232 -29.75 -4.97 24.09
N ALA A 233 -29.39 -4.86 22.82
CA ALA A 233 -29.79 -3.72 21.99
C ALA A 233 -31.30 -3.68 21.80
N ALA A 234 -31.92 -2.53 22.11
CA ALA A 234 -33.34 -2.33 21.92
C ALA A 234 -33.67 -2.07 20.45
N SER A 235 -34.50 -2.93 19.86
CA SER A 235 -34.94 -2.84 18.46
C SER A 235 -35.84 -1.64 18.11
N LYS A 236 -36.15 -0.78 19.10
CA LYS A 236 -36.98 0.42 18.93
C LYS A 236 -36.19 1.73 18.97
N ALA A 237 -34.86 1.67 19.08
CA ALA A 237 -34.01 2.86 19.09
C ALA A 237 -33.76 3.37 17.66
N GLU A 238 -33.71 4.70 17.49
CA GLU A 238 -33.37 5.40 16.22
C GLU A 238 -31.96 5.02 15.74
N ALA A 239 -31.07 4.71 16.67
CA ALA A 239 -29.79 4.05 16.41
C ALA A 239 -29.69 2.76 17.23
N VAL A 240 -29.41 1.65 16.55
CA VAL A 240 -29.20 0.34 17.17
C VAL A 240 -27.69 0.07 17.27
N PRO A 241 -27.17 -0.23 18.47
CA PRO A 241 -25.80 -0.66 18.64
C PRO A 241 -25.54 -1.97 17.88
N VAL A 242 -24.46 -2.01 17.12
CA VAL A 242 -24.05 -3.18 16.33
C VAL A 242 -22.63 -3.60 16.67
N VAL A 243 -22.35 -4.90 16.50
CA VAL A 243 -21.04 -5.51 16.62
C VAL A 243 -20.80 -6.47 15.46
N GLY A 244 -19.56 -6.67 15.06
CA GLY A 244 -19.24 -7.60 14.00
C GLY A 244 -17.85 -7.41 13.42
N THR A 245 -17.72 -7.67 12.13
CA THR A 245 -16.45 -7.61 11.41
C THR A 245 -16.52 -6.71 10.19
N LEU A 246 -15.41 -6.03 9.93
CA LEU A 246 -15.13 -5.35 8.67
C LEU A 246 -13.95 -6.04 8.00
N LYS A 247 -14.15 -6.52 6.78
CA LYS A 247 -13.13 -7.14 5.95
C LYS A 247 -12.83 -6.24 4.75
N ALA A 248 -11.58 -5.80 4.61
CA ALA A 248 -11.09 -5.05 3.47
C ALA A 248 -10.14 -5.92 2.64
N VAL A 249 -10.40 -6.02 1.33
CA VAL A 249 -9.56 -6.72 0.36
C VAL A 249 -9.07 -5.71 -0.67
N LEU A 250 -7.77 -5.42 -0.66
CA LEU A 250 -7.10 -4.53 -1.61
C LEU A 250 -6.03 -5.31 -2.35
N ASN A 251 -6.08 -5.34 -3.68
CA ASN A 251 -5.06 -6.03 -4.50
C ASN A 251 -4.80 -7.49 -4.05
N LYS A 252 -5.88 -8.21 -3.69
CA LYS A 252 -5.89 -9.60 -3.16
C LYS A 252 -5.32 -9.78 -1.74
N GLN A 253 -4.88 -8.72 -1.08
CA GLN A 253 -4.49 -8.75 0.33
C GLN A 253 -5.69 -8.42 1.21
N GLU A 254 -5.82 -9.14 2.33
CA GLU A 254 -6.98 -9.03 3.22
C GLU A 254 -6.60 -8.43 4.57
N THR A 255 -7.52 -7.65 5.14
CA THR A 255 -7.50 -7.23 6.55
C THR A 255 -8.88 -7.35 7.13
N VAL A 256 -8.95 -7.97 8.31
CA VAL A 256 -10.21 -8.12 9.06
C VAL A 256 -10.07 -7.36 10.38
N LEU A 257 -11.03 -6.49 10.67
CA LEU A 257 -11.15 -5.74 11.91
C LEU A 257 -12.39 -6.19 12.67
N GLN A 258 -12.23 -6.36 13.99
CA GLN A 258 -13.37 -6.42 14.89
C GLN A 258 -13.90 -5.00 15.08
N VAL A 259 -15.19 -4.82 14.84
CA VAL A 259 -15.84 -3.52 14.84
C VAL A 259 -17.07 -3.52 15.72
N LYS A 260 -17.36 -2.35 16.28
CA LYS A 260 -18.62 -2.04 16.95
C LYS A 260 -19.09 -0.67 16.49
N GLY A 261 -20.34 -0.34 16.70
CA GLY A 261 -20.83 0.97 16.32
C GLY A 261 -22.33 1.06 16.37
N GLU A 262 -22.89 1.89 15.52
CA GLU A 262 -24.32 2.18 15.49
C GLU A 262 -24.83 2.13 14.06
N SER A 263 -26.05 1.62 13.91
CA SER A 263 -26.79 1.55 12.66
C SER A 263 -28.15 2.17 12.89
N GLY A 264 -28.52 3.17 12.08
CA GLY A 264 -29.73 3.94 12.31
C GLY A 264 -30.31 4.63 11.08
N CYS A 265 -31.62 4.80 11.16
CA CYS A 265 -32.53 5.61 10.37
C CYS A 265 -33.56 6.17 11.37
#